data_AF-A0A7R9D988-F1
#
_entry.id   AF-A0A7R9D988-F1
#
_cell.length_a   1.000
_cell.length_b   1.000
_cell.length_c   1.000
_cell.angle_alpha   90.00
_cell.angle_beta   90.00
_cell.angle_gamma   90.00
#
_symmetry.space_group_name_H-M   'P 1'
#
loop_
_entity.id
_entity.type
_entity.pdbx_description
1 polymer ?
#
loop_
_entity_poly.entity_id
_entity_poly.type
_entity_poly.pdbx_seq_one_letter_code
_entity_poly.pdbx_strand_id
1 'polypeptide(L)'
;MQEPALREQQCSLYLAVPPFSPPPSYVRIRTTVKHHVAGTVKRTVPYKDFCGTQALDCAPRDYGDGVVCVCDARYCDKLEDITEQDLSKGNYLLYTSSKAGDRLAKSVNVFEASATAPEEPVFLHLNSDVTYQEIMGFGGALTDSTGLNIMSLSDGAREKLLQTYFGEGGSQYLYLRVPIGASDFSLEYYTYDDVDGDVNWNNFALRDEDYKYKMPVIKRASDIRGQPIKLFGAAWSAPWWMKKNGTEFGFSYLLEKYYQAWADYYVKYFDAYKNENISFWGLSAQNEPTQAYNNPSWIFSMGWSAEQQRDWIAEHLGPTLQRGGYGDLELMTLDDNRMWLPGWVETVLENETTNSYVSGIGLHWYTDESTDPIIIDQTHELFPDKFIFYTEACELVQVTRDTLGDWAVGEHYGNSMFQAFNHWVNAWADWNMAINEDGGPSTYGYNAAIIVNATGDEFYKQPPYYFQTHFSAFVPPGSKRIEMTVEDGESPFMNVAFLTPESTIVSVIMNP
;
A
#
# COMPACT_ATOMS: atom_id res chain seq x y z
N MET A 1 20.16 -39.55 42.51
CA MET A 1 18.93 -39.77 41.73
C MET A 1 17.92 -38.71 42.14
N GLN A 2 17.73 -37.72 41.28
CA GLN A 2 16.55 -36.84 41.23
C GLN A 2 16.71 -36.02 39.95
N GLU A 3 15.68 -35.99 39.12
CA GLU A 3 15.66 -35.28 37.84
C GLU A 3 15.05 -33.88 38.03
N PRO A 4 15.47 -32.86 37.26
CA PRO A 4 14.70 -31.64 37.12
C PRO A 4 13.48 -31.88 36.23
N ALA A 5 12.36 -31.21 36.53
CA ALA A 5 11.09 -31.45 35.86
C ALA A 5 11.04 -30.90 34.42
N LEU A 6 10.32 -31.60 33.56
CA LEU A 6 9.80 -31.07 32.30
C LEU A 6 8.84 -29.90 32.60
N ARG A 7 8.90 -28.83 31.80
CA ARG A 7 7.81 -27.86 31.67
C ARG A 7 6.98 -28.21 30.45
N GLU A 8 5.67 -28.18 30.60
CA GLU A 8 4.72 -28.42 29.52
C GLU A 8 4.68 -27.22 28.57
N GLN A 9 4.60 -27.47 27.27
CA GLN A 9 4.23 -26.46 26.29
C GLN A 9 2.70 -26.39 26.24
N GLN A 10 2.15 -25.18 26.32
CA GLN A 10 0.74 -24.92 26.02
C GLN A 10 0.65 -24.11 24.73
N CYS A 11 -0.07 -24.64 23.75
CA CYS A 11 -0.52 -23.96 22.55
C CYS A 11 -2.04 -24.16 22.46
N SER A 12 -2.79 -23.08 22.25
CA SER A 12 -4.27 -23.08 22.20
C SER A 12 -4.75 -22.18 21.05
N LEU A 13 -5.98 -22.44 20.56
CA LEU A 13 -6.48 -21.96 19.26
C LEU A 13 -8.02 -21.75 19.28
N TYR A 14 -8.61 -21.42 18.12
CA TYR A 14 -10.07 -21.35 17.81
C TYR A 14 -10.78 -20.02 18.24
N LEU A 15 -11.94 -19.59 17.72
CA LEU A 15 -13.16 -20.26 17.17
C LEU A 15 -13.86 -19.52 15.99
N ALA A 16 -14.88 -20.13 15.35
CA ALA A 16 -15.76 -19.54 14.30
C ALA A 16 -17.07 -20.35 14.05
N VAL A 17 -18.15 -19.75 13.47
CA VAL A 17 -19.36 -20.45 12.90
C VAL A 17 -20.07 -19.59 11.81
N PRO A 18 -20.67 -20.17 10.75
CA PRO A 18 -22.15 -20.07 10.51
C PRO A 18 -22.76 -21.34 9.81
N PRO A 19 -23.96 -21.35 9.16
CA PRO A 19 -25.29 -21.52 9.77
C PRO A 19 -26.10 -22.76 9.26
N PHE A 20 -27.34 -22.99 9.76
CA PHE A 20 -28.27 -24.06 9.32
C PHE A 20 -29.76 -23.65 9.29
N SER A 21 -30.61 -24.40 8.55
CA SER A 21 -32.07 -24.20 8.37
C SER A 21 -32.72 -25.38 7.63
N PRO A 22 -34.06 -25.48 7.39
CA PRO A 22 -35.25 -24.77 7.91
C PRO A 22 -36.07 -25.79 8.79
N PRO A 23 -37.42 -26.06 8.73
CA PRO A 23 -38.67 -25.39 8.25
C PRO A 23 -39.76 -25.37 9.38
N PRO A 24 -41.13 -25.36 9.18
CA PRO A 24 -41.97 -25.15 7.99
C PRO A 24 -43.18 -24.19 8.13
N SER A 25 -43.59 -23.53 7.03
CA SER A 25 -45.01 -23.38 6.64
C SER A 25 -45.18 -22.89 5.17
N TYR A 26 -46.40 -23.00 4.63
CA TYR A 26 -46.72 -23.03 3.19
C TYR A 26 -46.58 -21.71 2.41
N VAL A 27 -45.96 -21.77 1.22
CA VAL A 27 -46.58 -21.38 -0.09
C VAL A 27 -46.07 -22.33 -1.19
N ARG A 28 -46.89 -22.65 -2.20
CA ARG A 28 -46.45 -23.35 -3.43
C ARG A 28 -46.28 -22.37 -4.59
N ILE A 29 -45.11 -22.35 -5.22
CA ILE A 29 -44.95 -21.99 -6.64
C ILE A 29 -44.08 -23.06 -7.30
N ARG A 30 -44.39 -23.41 -8.56
CA ARG A 30 -43.71 -24.48 -9.31
C ARG A 30 -43.59 -24.07 -10.78
N THR A 31 -42.40 -23.64 -11.22
CA THR A 31 -42.16 -23.37 -12.64
C THR A 31 -40.75 -23.76 -13.07
N THR A 32 -40.74 -24.62 -14.07
CA THR A 32 -39.63 -25.25 -14.79
C THR A 32 -38.49 -24.30 -15.19
N VAL A 33 -37.24 -24.66 -14.87
CA VAL A 33 -36.07 -24.14 -15.58
C VAL A 33 -35.85 -24.99 -16.84
N LYS A 34 -35.63 -24.36 -18.00
CA LYS A 34 -35.22 -25.04 -19.23
C LYS A 34 -33.70 -25.13 -19.29
N HIS A 35 -33.16 -26.27 -19.74
CA HIS A 35 -31.77 -26.30 -20.20
C HIS A 35 -31.62 -25.47 -21.49
N HIS A 36 -30.59 -24.63 -21.53
CA HIS A 36 -29.96 -24.19 -22.77
C HIS A 36 -28.48 -24.51 -22.70
N VAL A 37 -27.95 -25.06 -23.78
CA VAL A 37 -26.56 -25.49 -23.92
C VAL A 37 -25.93 -24.61 -24.99
N ALA A 38 -24.83 -23.92 -24.66
CA ALA A 38 -24.07 -23.15 -25.63
C ALA A 38 -22.59 -23.02 -25.22
N GLY A 39 -21.68 -23.23 -26.19
CA GLY A 39 -20.42 -22.50 -26.27
C GLY A 39 -19.32 -22.77 -25.23
N THR A 40 -18.82 -24.00 -25.08
CA THR A 40 -17.56 -24.21 -24.34
C THR A 40 -16.34 -23.80 -25.19
N VAL A 41 -15.77 -22.62 -24.94
CA VAL A 41 -14.46 -22.23 -25.51
C VAL A 41 -13.36 -22.56 -24.50
N LYS A 42 -12.86 -23.80 -24.53
CA LYS A 42 -11.70 -24.19 -23.71
C LYS A 42 -10.41 -23.60 -24.29
N ARG A 43 -9.98 -22.43 -23.78
CA ARG A 43 -8.56 -22.05 -23.77
C ARG A 43 -7.86 -22.72 -22.59
N THR A 44 -7.51 -24.00 -22.74
CA THR A 44 -6.52 -24.63 -21.85
C THR A 44 -5.14 -24.08 -22.19
N VAL A 45 -4.68 -23.10 -21.40
CA VAL A 45 -3.25 -22.78 -21.32
C VAL A 45 -2.56 -24.00 -20.67
N PRO A 46 -1.46 -24.52 -21.23
CA PRO A 46 -0.79 -25.69 -20.66
C PRO A 46 -0.11 -25.32 -19.34
N TYR A 47 -0.63 -25.86 -18.24
CA TYR A 47 0.04 -25.85 -16.94
C TYR A 47 1.41 -26.53 -17.10
N LYS A 48 2.49 -25.81 -16.84
CA LYS A 48 3.87 -26.24 -17.12
C LYS A 48 4.65 -26.28 -15.82
N ASP A 49 4.96 -27.50 -15.37
CA ASP A 49 6.09 -27.90 -14.53
C ASP A 49 6.77 -26.78 -13.70
N PHE A 50 6.09 -26.27 -12.68
CA PHE A 50 6.77 -25.64 -11.54
C PHE A 50 7.08 -26.70 -10.50
N CYS A 51 8.35 -26.79 -10.10
CA CYS A 51 8.70 -27.45 -8.85
C CYS A 51 8.19 -26.56 -7.71
N GLY A 52 7.25 -27.07 -6.90
CA GLY A 52 6.70 -26.35 -5.76
C GLY A 52 7.80 -25.77 -4.87
N THR A 53 7.68 -24.49 -4.54
CA THR A 53 8.79 -23.70 -4.00
C THR A 53 8.77 -23.79 -2.47
N GLN A 54 9.64 -24.64 -1.92
CA GLN A 54 9.72 -24.86 -0.47
C GLN A 54 9.84 -23.54 0.31
N ALA A 55 9.17 -23.46 1.46
CA ALA A 55 9.31 -22.36 2.41
C ALA A 55 10.78 -22.07 2.72
N LEU A 56 11.10 -20.79 2.95
CA LEU A 56 12.38 -20.39 3.52
C LEU A 56 12.06 -19.56 4.76
N ASP A 57 12.41 -20.09 5.93
CA ASP A 57 12.21 -19.44 7.22
C ASP A 57 12.99 -18.13 7.34
N CYS A 58 12.60 -17.28 8.28
CA CYS A 58 13.42 -16.13 8.69
C CYS A 58 14.86 -16.59 9.01
N ALA A 59 15.85 -15.85 8.51
CA ALA A 59 17.23 -15.90 9.03
C ALA A 59 17.39 -14.78 10.07
N PRO A 60 17.09 -15.04 11.36
CA PRO A 60 16.97 -13.97 12.35
C PRO A 60 18.32 -13.34 12.69
N ARG A 61 18.33 -12.01 12.77
CA ARG A 61 19.39 -11.24 13.42
C ARG A 61 18.77 -10.39 14.52
N ASP A 62 19.16 -10.72 15.75
CA ASP A 62 18.78 -10.01 16.97
C ASP A 62 19.69 -8.79 17.16
N TYR A 63 19.08 -7.64 17.40
CA TYR A 63 19.78 -6.38 17.65
C TYR A 63 19.77 -5.96 19.13
N GLY A 64 18.93 -6.57 19.97
CA GLY A 64 18.74 -6.29 21.40
C GLY A 64 17.27 -6.11 21.75
N ASP A 65 16.65 -5.08 21.17
CA ASP A 65 15.23 -4.74 21.37
C ASP A 65 14.33 -5.21 20.19
N GLY A 66 14.92 -5.83 19.17
CA GLY A 66 14.24 -6.22 17.94
C GLY A 66 14.92 -7.34 17.14
N VAL A 67 14.14 -8.04 16.30
CA VAL A 67 14.61 -9.14 15.43
C VAL A 67 14.18 -8.90 13.98
N VAL A 68 15.17 -8.73 13.09
CA VAL A 68 15.00 -8.66 11.64
C VAL A 68 15.26 -10.02 10.99
N CYS A 69 14.76 -10.22 9.77
CA CYS A 69 15.20 -11.33 8.91
C CYS A 69 16.20 -10.82 7.88
N VAL A 70 17.36 -11.49 7.79
CA VAL A 70 18.45 -11.12 6.88
C VAL A 70 18.31 -11.84 5.55
N CYS A 71 18.45 -11.09 4.48
CA CYS A 71 18.51 -11.57 3.11
C CYS A 71 19.82 -11.13 2.44
N ASP A 72 20.39 -11.98 1.58
CA ASP A 72 21.61 -11.73 0.80
C ASP A 72 21.42 -12.22 -0.64
N ALA A 73 22.49 -12.21 -1.45
CA ALA A 73 22.44 -12.72 -2.83
C ALA A 73 22.16 -14.24 -2.98
N ARG A 74 22.02 -14.99 -1.88
CA ARG A 74 21.86 -16.46 -1.84
C ARG A 74 20.55 -16.86 -1.19
N TYR A 75 20.16 -16.17 -0.12
CA TYR A 75 19.06 -16.49 0.78
C TYR A 75 18.13 -15.31 0.97
N CYS A 76 16.83 -15.58 1.06
CA CYS A 76 15.86 -14.66 1.64
C CYS A 76 14.63 -15.47 2.05
N ASP A 77 14.01 -15.10 3.17
CA ASP A 77 12.79 -15.74 3.65
C ASP A 77 11.58 -15.35 2.80
N LYS A 78 10.66 -16.30 2.63
CA LYS A 78 9.49 -16.16 1.75
C LYS A 78 8.37 -17.11 2.17
N LEU A 79 7.15 -16.76 1.75
CA LEU A 79 5.97 -17.61 1.93
C LEU A 79 6.15 -18.99 1.28
N GLU A 80 5.47 -19.96 1.87
CA GLU A 80 5.26 -21.29 1.31
C GLU A 80 4.07 -21.28 0.35
N ASP A 81 4.21 -21.94 -0.80
CA ASP A 81 3.12 -22.18 -1.75
C ASP A 81 1.87 -22.74 -1.02
N ILE A 82 0.68 -22.28 -1.43
CA ILE A 82 -0.60 -22.86 -0.98
C ILE A 82 -0.98 -24.00 -1.91
N THR A 83 -1.18 -25.20 -1.37
CA THR A 83 -1.55 -26.40 -2.11
C THR A 83 -3.06 -26.66 -2.07
N GLU A 84 -3.60 -27.42 -3.03
CA GLU A 84 -4.99 -27.90 -3.01
C GLU A 84 -5.32 -28.73 -1.75
N GLN A 85 -4.31 -29.31 -1.09
CA GLN A 85 -4.48 -30.10 0.13
C GLN A 85 -4.60 -29.23 1.38
N ASP A 86 -3.93 -28.07 1.41
CA ASP A 86 -3.98 -27.13 2.55
C ASP A 86 -5.41 -26.64 2.77
N LEU A 87 -6.05 -26.15 1.69
CA LEU A 87 -7.43 -25.64 1.68
C LEU A 87 -8.49 -26.74 1.44
N SER A 88 -8.21 -27.99 1.83
CA SER A 88 -9.19 -29.08 1.70
C SER A 88 -10.43 -28.82 2.58
N LYS A 89 -11.61 -29.31 2.17
CA LYS A 89 -12.88 -28.93 2.81
C LYS A 89 -12.90 -29.31 4.30
N GLY A 90 -12.95 -28.29 5.16
CA GLY A 90 -12.93 -28.41 6.62
C GLY A 90 -11.62 -27.94 7.24
N ASN A 91 -10.61 -27.61 6.43
CA ASN A 91 -9.37 -26.98 6.89
C ASN A 91 -9.46 -25.45 6.85
N TYR A 92 -8.54 -24.80 7.57
CA TYR A 92 -8.12 -23.42 7.31
C TYR A 92 -6.59 -23.31 7.42
N LEU A 93 -6.04 -22.30 6.75
CA LEU A 93 -4.65 -21.88 6.95
C LEU A 93 -4.59 -20.78 8.01
N LEU A 94 -3.56 -20.86 8.85
CA LEU A 94 -3.16 -19.77 9.75
C LEU A 94 -1.70 -19.45 9.47
N TYR A 95 -1.43 -18.18 9.17
CA TYR A 95 -0.08 -17.62 9.08
C TYR A 95 0.15 -16.76 10.32
N THR A 96 1.26 -16.96 11.03
CA THR A 96 1.56 -16.25 12.28
C THR A 96 2.84 -15.43 12.17
N SER A 97 2.80 -14.18 12.60
CA SER A 97 4.00 -13.41 12.95
C SER A 97 3.93 -13.02 14.43
N SER A 98 5.07 -13.01 15.14
CA SER A 98 5.09 -12.71 16.58
C SER A 98 6.36 -11.97 17.02
N LYS A 99 6.23 -11.22 18.13
CA LYS A 99 7.38 -10.60 18.81
C LYS A 99 8.43 -11.61 19.29
N ALA A 100 8.03 -12.87 19.49
CA ALA A 100 8.92 -13.96 19.87
C ALA A 100 9.78 -14.51 18.71
N GLY A 101 9.47 -14.18 17.46
CA GLY A 101 10.27 -14.52 16.29
C GLY A 101 9.54 -15.17 15.12
N ASP A 102 8.24 -15.46 15.24
CA ASP A 102 7.47 -16.03 14.12
C ASP A 102 7.33 -14.98 13.00
N ARG A 103 7.40 -15.43 11.74
CA ARG A 103 7.41 -14.57 10.55
C ARG A 103 6.65 -15.26 9.42
N LEU A 104 5.35 -14.98 9.33
CA LEU A 104 4.41 -15.64 8.40
C LEU A 104 4.47 -17.18 8.48
N ALA A 105 4.64 -17.73 9.68
CA ALA A 105 4.72 -19.16 9.93
C ALA A 105 3.39 -19.85 9.58
N LYS A 106 3.40 -20.70 8.55
CA LYS A 106 2.23 -21.42 8.02
C LYS A 106 1.85 -22.60 8.92
N SER A 107 0.55 -22.76 9.19
CA SER A 107 -0.02 -23.97 9.78
C SER A 107 -1.36 -24.33 9.14
N VAL A 108 -1.59 -25.63 8.94
CA VAL A 108 -2.87 -26.18 8.46
C VAL A 108 -3.66 -26.69 9.65
N ASN A 109 -4.85 -26.13 9.85
CA ASN A 109 -5.72 -26.41 10.99
C ASN A 109 -7.09 -26.90 10.48
N VAL A 110 -7.92 -27.44 11.37
CA VAL A 110 -9.24 -28.03 11.04
C VAL A 110 -10.33 -27.30 11.81
N PHE A 111 -11.44 -26.99 11.14
CA PHE A 111 -12.65 -26.47 11.78
C PHE A 111 -13.32 -27.56 12.63
N GLU A 112 -13.30 -27.40 13.95
CA GLU A 112 -14.05 -28.25 14.87
C GLU A 112 -15.55 -27.90 14.85
N ALA A 113 -16.42 -28.90 14.73
CA ALA A 113 -17.87 -28.70 14.65
C ALA A 113 -18.52 -28.29 15.99
N SER A 114 -17.75 -28.36 17.09
CA SER A 114 -18.07 -27.88 18.43
C SER A 114 -16.81 -28.03 19.29
N ALA A 115 -16.25 -26.91 19.76
CA ALA A 115 -15.16 -26.92 20.73
C ALA A 115 -15.73 -26.71 22.14
N THR A 116 -15.06 -27.26 23.15
CA THR A 116 -15.20 -26.72 24.52
C THR A 116 -14.58 -25.32 24.54
N ALA A 117 -15.42 -24.29 24.62
CA ALA A 117 -14.96 -22.92 24.76
C ALA A 117 -14.05 -22.75 26.00
N PRO A 118 -13.03 -21.86 25.94
CA PRO A 118 -12.32 -21.41 27.13
C PRO A 118 -13.28 -20.71 28.11
N GLU A 119 -12.81 -20.43 29.35
CA GLU A 119 -13.66 -19.81 30.38
C GLU A 119 -14.22 -18.43 29.96
N GLU A 120 -13.48 -17.67 29.15
CA GLU A 120 -13.87 -16.39 28.57
C GLU A 120 -13.59 -16.39 27.04
N PRO A 121 -14.55 -16.78 26.18
CA PRO A 121 -14.36 -16.84 24.73
C PRO A 121 -14.67 -15.50 24.04
N VAL A 122 -13.89 -15.14 23.02
CA VAL A 122 -14.22 -14.05 22.09
C VAL A 122 -14.77 -14.66 20.81
N PHE A 123 -16.05 -14.43 20.51
CA PHE A 123 -16.70 -14.89 19.29
C PHE A 123 -16.68 -13.80 18.21
N LEU A 124 -16.12 -14.16 17.05
CA LEU A 124 -16.03 -13.30 15.87
C LEU A 124 -16.92 -13.89 14.77
N HIS A 125 -18.03 -13.21 14.48
CA HIS A 125 -19.07 -13.64 13.53
C HIS A 125 -18.81 -13.04 12.16
N LEU A 126 -18.72 -13.89 11.13
CA LEU A 126 -18.42 -13.50 9.76
C LEU A 126 -19.68 -13.59 8.89
N ASN A 127 -20.02 -12.49 8.20
CA ASN A 127 -21.17 -12.41 7.33
C ASN A 127 -20.76 -11.97 5.91
N SER A 128 -20.51 -12.96 5.05
CA SER A 128 -20.10 -12.73 3.65
C SER A 128 -21.20 -12.15 2.74
N ASP A 129 -22.46 -12.12 3.19
CA ASP A 129 -23.58 -11.54 2.43
C ASP A 129 -23.62 -10.01 2.57
N VAL A 130 -22.87 -9.42 3.51
CA VAL A 130 -22.70 -7.97 3.70
C VAL A 130 -21.29 -7.57 3.28
N THR A 131 -21.17 -6.94 2.11
CA THR A 131 -19.91 -6.49 1.50
C THR A 131 -19.79 -4.96 1.51
N TYR A 132 -18.59 -4.46 1.76
CA TYR A 132 -18.23 -3.05 1.75
C TYR A 132 -17.38 -2.73 0.51
N GLN A 133 -16.27 -1.99 0.67
CA GLN A 133 -15.39 -1.59 -0.42
C GLN A 133 -14.66 -2.76 -1.08
N GLU A 134 -14.32 -2.57 -2.35
CA GLU A 134 -13.41 -3.44 -3.09
C GLU A 134 -11.95 -3.00 -2.87
N ILE A 135 -11.09 -3.94 -2.52
CA ILE A 135 -9.66 -3.73 -2.29
C ILE A 135 -8.95 -3.70 -3.64
N MET A 136 -8.34 -2.56 -3.96
CA MET A 136 -7.68 -2.30 -5.23
C MET A 136 -6.24 -2.85 -5.25
N GLY A 137 -5.58 -2.92 -4.10
CA GLY A 137 -4.26 -3.52 -3.90
C GLY A 137 -3.35 -2.74 -2.93
N PHE A 138 -2.08 -3.13 -2.91
CA PHE A 138 -1.05 -2.64 -2.00
C PHE A 138 0.20 -2.21 -2.75
N GLY A 139 1.05 -1.38 -2.13
CA GLY A 139 2.27 -0.88 -2.75
C GLY A 139 3.23 -0.18 -1.80
N GLY A 140 4.17 0.55 -2.38
CA GLY A 140 5.04 1.48 -1.67
C GLY A 140 5.57 2.56 -2.60
N ALA A 141 6.41 3.46 -2.11
CA ALA A 141 7.04 4.49 -2.93
C ALA A 141 8.41 4.08 -3.47
N LEU A 142 8.64 4.43 -4.74
CA LEU A 142 9.92 4.34 -5.43
C LEU A 142 10.53 5.75 -5.52
N THR A 143 10.96 6.24 -4.36
CA THR A 143 11.79 7.44 -4.22
C THR A 143 13.17 7.24 -4.85
N ASP A 144 13.92 8.33 -5.04
CA ASP A 144 15.30 8.23 -5.53
C ASP A 144 16.16 7.41 -4.55
N SER A 145 15.95 7.62 -3.25
CA SER A 145 16.58 6.84 -2.17
C SER A 145 16.23 5.36 -2.21
N THR A 146 14.96 5.02 -2.45
CA THR A 146 14.53 3.62 -2.63
C THR A 146 15.23 2.98 -3.81
N GLY A 147 15.20 3.64 -4.98
CA GLY A 147 15.86 3.10 -6.17
C GLY A 147 17.38 3.02 -6.01
N LEU A 148 18.02 4.02 -5.39
CA LEU A 148 19.47 4.04 -5.14
C LEU A 148 19.89 2.90 -4.22
N ASN A 149 19.18 2.66 -3.11
CA ASN A 149 19.49 1.56 -2.20
C ASN A 149 19.30 0.19 -2.85
N ILE A 150 18.20 -0.01 -3.57
CA ILE A 150 17.96 -1.26 -4.33
C ILE A 150 19.06 -1.49 -5.37
N MET A 151 19.50 -0.43 -6.06
CA MET A 151 20.57 -0.50 -7.07
C MET A 151 21.99 -0.55 -6.49
N SER A 152 22.17 -0.30 -5.18
CA SER A 152 23.46 -0.45 -4.50
C SER A 152 23.85 -1.91 -4.22
N LEU A 153 22.86 -2.81 -4.14
CA LEU A 153 23.03 -4.25 -3.96
C LEU A 153 23.52 -4.94 -5.24
N SER A 154 24.19 -6.08 -5.09
CA SER A 154 24.54 -6.97 -6.20
C SER A 154 23.29 -7.46 -6.94
N ASP A 155 23.45 -7.90 -8.19
CA ASP A 155 22.31 -8.38 -9.00
C ASP A 155 21.54 -9.52 -8.32
N GLY A 156 22.21 -10.33 -7.48
CA GLY A 156 21.57 -11.39 -6.70
C GLY A 156 20.76 -10.86 -5.53
N ALA A 157 21.34 -9.98 -4.70
CA ALA A 157 20.64 -9.43 -3.54
C ALA A 157 19.51 -8.46 -3.95
N ARG A 158 19.73 -7.68 -5.01
CA ARG A 158 18.71 -6.83 -5.65
C ARG A 158 17.54 -7.63 -6.22
N GLU A 159 17.80 -8.74 -6.92
CA GLU A 159 16.73 -9.65 -7.37
C GLU A 159 15.96 -10.24 -6.17
N LYS A 160 16.64 -10.62 -5.08
CA LYS A 160 15.96 -11.09 -3.86
C LYS A 160 15.05 -10.02 -3.26
N LEU A 161 15.51 -8.77 -3.12
CA LEU A 161 14.70 -7.66 -2.60
C LEU A 161 13.47 -7.39 -3.49
N LEU A 162 13.63 -7.41 -4.81
CA LEU A 162 12.50 -7.24 -5.73
C LEU A 162 11.53 -8.44 -5.68
N GLN A 163 12.01 -9.67 -5.49
CA GLN A 163 11.17 -10.83 -5.24
C GLN A 163 10.45 -10.75 -3.87
N THR A 164 11.04 -10.10 -2.87
CA THR A 164 10.42 -9.87 -1.57
C THR A 164 9.18 -8.97 -1.66
N TYR A 165 9.20 -7.90 -2.46
CA TYR A 165 7.99 -7.07 -2.66
C TYR A 165 7.04 -7.57 -3.74
N PHE A 166 7.56 -8.09 -4.88
CA PHE A 166 6.74 -8.38 -6.06
C PHE A 166 6.54 -9.88 -6.33
N GLY A 167 7.41 -10.76 -5.84
CA GLY A 167 7.31 -12.20 -6.09
C GLY A 167 6.08 -12.84 -5.44
N GLU A 168 5.60 -13.96 -5.98
CA GLU A 168 4.42 -14.69 -5.46
C GLU A 168 4.61 -15.14 -4.00
N GLY A 169 5.85 -15.40 -3.57
CA GLY A 169 6.21 -15.70 -2.18
C GLY A 169 6.50 -14.48 -1.31
N GLY A 170 6.26 -13.26 -1.80
CA GLY A 170 6.50 -11.99 -1.12
C GLY A 170 5.21 -11.23 -0.82
N SER A 171 5.31 -9.90 -0.62
CA SER A 171 4.14 -9.03 -0.37
C SER A 171 3.25 -8.78 -1.59
N GLN A 172 3.63 -9.27 -2.78
CA GLN A 172 2.82 -9.22 -4.01
C GLN A 172 2.36 -7.81 -4.46
N TYR A 173 3.12 -6.76 -4.13
CA TYR A 173 2.78 -5.36 -4.42
C TYR A 173 2.40 -5.14 -5.89
N LEU A 174 1.37 -4.30 -6.09
CA LEU A 174 0.84 -3.94 -7.41
C LEU A 174 0.98 -2.44 -7.69
N TYR A 175 1.10 -1.60 -6.67
CA TYR A 175 1.20 -0.15 -6.80
C TYR A 175 2.62 0.35 -6.53
N LEU A 176 3.03 1.39 -7.25
CA LEU A 176 4.19 2.20 -6.89
C LEU A 176 3.88 3.69 -6.98
N ARG A 177 4.14 4.43 -5.89
CA ARG A 177 4.16 5.90 -5.89
C ARG A 177 5.51 6.35 -6.43
N VAL A 178 5.54 7.22 -7.43
CA VAL A 178 6.76 7.66 -8.12
C VAL A 178 6.86 9.19 -8.08
N PRO A 179 7.86 9.78 -7.40
CA PRO A 179 8.03 11.22 -7.35
C PRO A 179 8.25 11.87 -8.73
N ILE A 180 7.50 12.95 -8.98
CA ILE A 180 7.58 13.80 -10.16
C ILE A 180 8.57 14.94 -9.84
N GLY A 181 9.85 14.72 -10.12
CA GLY A 181 10.95 15.53 -9.60
C GLY A 181 11.46 14.98 -8.26
N ALA A 182 12.22 15.80 -7.53
CA ALA A 182 12.74 15.44 -6.22
C ALA A 182 11.64 15.32 -5.15
N SER A 183 11.92 14.51 -4.11
CA SER A 183 11.22 14.48 -2.82
C SER A 183 12.21 14.79 -1.69
N ASP A 184 11.79 14.78 -0.43
CA ASP A 184 12.68 14.81 0.74
C ASP A 184 13.58 13.54 0.84
N PHE A 185 13.21 12.48 0.11
CA PHE A 185 14.00 11.28 -0.20
C PHE A 185 14.61 11.37 -1.62
N SER A 186 15.30 12.49 -1.85
CA SER A 186 16.21 12.73 -2.98
C SER A 186 17.55 13.28 -2.46
N LEU A 187 18.61 13.16 -3.26
CA LEU A 187 19.95 13.62 -2.87
C LEU A 187 20.09 15.16 -2.83
N GLU A 188 19.36 15.86 -3.68
CA GLU A 188 19.29 17.31 -3.76
C GLU A 188 17.94 17.77 -4.36
N TYR A 189 17.66 19.07 -4.36
CA TYR A 189 16.51 19.62 -5.08
C TYR A 189 16.74 19.54 -6.59
N TYR A 190 15.76 18.98 -7.30
CA TYR A 190 15.64 19.14 -8.74
C TYR A 190 14.16 19.10 -9.16
N THR A 191 13.87 19.74 -10.28
CA THR A 191 12.70 19.41 -11.10
C THR A 191 13.18 18.93 -12.46
N TYR A 192 12.27 18.66 -13.39
CA TYR A 192 12.64 18.33 -14.76
C TYR A 192 12.96 19.57 -15.62
N ASP A 193 12.65 20.79 -15.16
CA ASP A 193 13.02 22.03 -15.86
C ASP A 193 13.22 23.21 -14.89
N ASP A 194 14.44 23.33 -14.36
CA ASP A 194 14.86 24.37 -13.42
C ASP A 194 15.34 25.68 -14.11
N VAL A 195 15.07 25.84 -15.41
CA VAL A 195 15.47 27.04 -16.18
C VAL A 195 14.46 28.18 -15.96
N ASP A 196 14.91 29.26 -15.33
CA ASP A 196 14.07 30.42 -14.97
C ASP A 196 13.23 30.94 -16.16
N GLY A 197 11.92 30.79 -16.03
CA GLY A 197 10.94 31.31 -16.96
C GLY A 197 10.62 30.45 -18.18
N ASP A 198 11.12 29.20 -18.30
CA ASP A 198 10.80 28.32 -19.43
C ASP A 198 9.40 27.68 -19.35
N VAL A 199 8.36 28.53 -19.38
CA VAL A 199 6.94 28.14 -19.40
C VAL A 199 6.51 27.31 -20.62
N ASN A 200 7.41 27.03 -21.56
CA ASN A 200 7.15 26.20 -22.74
C ASN A 200 7.84 24.82 -22.63
N TRP A 201 8.60 24.58 -21.56
CA TRP A 201 9.26 23.31 -21.28
C TRP A 201 10.19 22.86 -22.41
N ASN A 202 11.07 23.75 -22.87
CA ASN A 202 12.08 23.45 -23.89
C ASN A 202 13.30 22.73 -23.31
N ASN A 203 13.60 22.95 -22.03
CA ASN A 203 14.73 22.34 -21.33
C ASN A 203 14.33 21.11 -20.50
N PHE A 204 13.02 20.80 -20.44
CA PHE A 204 12.46 19.63 -19.75
C PHE A 204 13.20 18.33 -20.07
N ALA A 205 13.79 17.72 -19.04
CA ALA A 205 14.45 16.43 -19.12
C ALA A 205 14.27 15.65 -17.80
N LEU A 206 14.00 14.34 -17.93
CA LEU A 206 14.14 13.41 -16.81
C LEU A 206 15.60 13.35 -16.36
N ARG A 207 15.82 13.06 -15.07
CA ARG A 207 17.15 13.10 -14.46
C ARG A 207 17.79 11.71 -14.46
N ASP A 208 19.06 11.67 -14.07
CA ASP A 208 19.83 10.43 -13.99
C ASP A 208 19.20 9.42 -13.01
N GLU A 209 18.51 9.93 -11.99
CA GLU A 209 17.74 9.22 -10.97
C GLU A 209 16.60 8.41 -11.60
N ASP A 210 15.87 8.98 -12.56
CA ASP A 210 14.82 8.28 -13.29
C ASP A 210 15.39 7.09 -14.06
N TYR A 211 16.41 7.33 -14.88
CA TYR A 211 16.99 6.32 -15.77
C TYR A 211 17.79 5.23 -15.03
N LYS A 212 18.50 5.57 -13.95
CA LYS A 212 19.38 4.64 -13.23
C LYS A 212 18.71 3.93 -12.05
N TYR A 213 17.73 4.56 -11.41
CA TYR A 213 17.16 4.06 -10.16
C TYR A 213 15.68 3.68 -10.31
N LYS A 214 14.83 4.60 -10.81
CA LYS A 214 13.37 4.37 -10.88
C LYS A 214 12.96 3.42 -12.00
N MET A 215 13.35 3.71 -13.25
CA MET A 215 12.94 2.91 -14.42
C MET A 215 13.39 1.44 -14.40
N PRO A 216 14.61 1.08 -13.95
CA PRO A 216 15.02 -0.33 -13.87
C PRO A 216 14.18 -1.13 -12.87
N VAL A 217 13.86 -0.55 -11.72
CA VAL A 217 13.00 -1.18 -10.70
C VAL A 217 11.58 -1.34 -11.21
N ILE A 218 10.98 -0.32 -11.83
CA ILE A 218 9.63 -0.38 -12.44
C ILE A 218 9.54 -1.52 -13.47
N LYS A 219 10.53 -1.59 -14.38
CA LYS A 219 10.57 -2.60 -15.45
C LYS A 219 10.73 -4.00 -14.86
N ARG A 220 11.66 -4.20 -13.91
CA ARG A 220 11.89 -5.51 -13.27
C ARG A 220 10.73 -5.96 -12.36
N ALA A 221 10.09 -5.05 -11.63
CA ALA A 221 8.91 -5.35 -10.82
C ALA A 221 7.74 -5.84 -11.70
N SER A 222 7.54 -5.21 -12.86
CA SER A 222 6.53 -5.63 -13.85
C SER A 222 6.82 -7.01 -14.43
N ASP A 223 8.10 -7.32 -14.73
CA ASP A 223 8.51 -8.67 -15.15
C ASP A 223 8.21 -9.73 -14.07
N ILE A 224 8.42 -9.39 -12.78
CA ILE A 224 8.21 -10.30 -11.65
C ILE A 224 6.72 -10.56 -11.40
N ARG A 225 5.86 -9.54 -11.50
CA ARG A 225 4.39 -9.74 -11.42
C ARG A 225 3.80 -10.40 -12.68
N GLY A 226 4.55 -10.48 -13.79
CA GLY A 226 4.04 -10.92 -15.09
C GLY A 226 2.99 -9.97 -15.71
N GLN A 227 2.83 -8.78 -15.13
CA GLN A 227 1.88 -7.74 -15.54
C GLN A 227 2.43 -6.35 -15.16
N PRO A 228 2.01 -5.26 -15.82
CA PRO A 228 2.45 -3.91 -15.47
C PRO A 228 2.11 -3.53 -14.02
N ILE A 229 3.08 -2.97 -13.30
CA ILE A 229 2.84 -2.29 -12.02
C ILE A 229 1.97 -1.04 -12.25
N LYS A 230 1.00 -0.80 -11.38
CA LYS A 230 0.17 0.42 -11.37
C LYS A 230 0.97 1.57 -10.76
N LEU A 231 1.62 2.37 -11.61
CA LEU A 231 2.33 3.57 -11.15
C LEU A 231 1.36 4.71 -10.90
N PHE A 232 1.56 5.48 -9.84
CA PHE A 232 0.97 6.81 -9.70
C PHE A 232 2.02 7.87 -9.36
N GLY A 233 1.87 9.06 -9.95
CA GLY A 233 2.80 10.16 -9.77
C GLY A 233 2.29 11.21 -8.78
N ALA A 234 3.17 11.75 -7.94
CA ALA A 234 2.90 12.94 -7.13
C ALA A 234 4.09 13.90 -7.23
N ALA A 235 3.83 15.21 -7.28
CA ALA A 235 4.88 16.23 -7.28
C ALA A 235 5.00 16.88 -5.89
N TRP A 236 6.23 17.01 -5.38
CA TRP A 236 6.52 17.75 -4.14
C TRP A 236 6.51 19.26 -4.38
N SER A 237 7.07 19.71 -5.50
CA SER A 237 7.11 21.13 -5.83
C SER A 237 7.20 21.38 -7.33
N ALA A 238 6.62 22.49 -7.77
CA ALA A 238 6.97 23.08 -9.07
C ALA A 238 8.38 23.72 -9.01
N PRO A 239 9.01 23.99 -10.17
CA PRO A 239 10.24 24.79 -10.25
C PRO A 239 10.16 26.06 -9.40
N TRP A 240 11.25 26.37 -8.67
CA TRP A 240 11.34 27.49 -7.73
C TRP A 240 10.86 28.84 -8.31
N TRP A 241 11.12 29.09 -9.60
CA TRP A 241 10.73 30.31 -10.31
C TRP A 241 9.22 30.45 -10.56
N MET A 242 8.45 29.37 -10.40
CA MET A 242 6.98 29.39 -10.47
C MET A 242 6.31 29.75 -9.14
N LYS A 243 7.03 29.63 -8.03
CA LYS A 243 6.51 29.70 -6.66
C LYS A 243 6.48 31.13 -6.13
N LYS A 244 5.55 31.42 -5.21
CA LYS A 244 5.34 32.76 -4.64
C LYS A 244 6.58 33.37 -3.98
N ASN A 245 7.37 32.55 -3.28
CA ASN A 245 8.59 32.96 -2.59
C ASN A 245 9.85 32.98 -3.48
N GLY A 246 9.81 32.34 -4.65
CA GLY A 246 10.97 32.17 -5.52
C GLY A 246 12.04 31.22 -4.98
N THR A 247 11.68 30.26 -4.11
CA THR A 247 12.62 29.30 -3.51
C THR A 247 12.09 27.88 -3.42
N GLU A 248 13.02 26.94 -3.28
CA GLU A 248 12.81 25.49 -3.19
C GLU A 248 12.02 25.12 -1.93
N PHE A 249 12.41 25.71 -0.80
CA PHE A 249 11.85 25.51 0.54
C PHE A 249 10.93 26.67 0.99
N GLY A 250 10.29 26.50 2.15
CA GLY A 250 9.61 27.57 2.89
C GLY A 250 8.20 27.91 2.42
N PHE A 251 7.52 28.80 3.17
CA PHE A 251 6.11 29.15 2.93
C PHE A 251 5.86 29.59 1.48
N SER A 252 5.05 28.84 0.73
CA SER A 252 4.81 29.13 -0.69
C SER A 252 3.59 28.46 -1.30
N TYR A 253 3.16 29.00 -2.45
CA TYR A 253 2.12 28.47 -3.31
C TYR A 253 2.46 28.77 -4.78
N LEU A 254 1.81 28.08 -5.72
CA LEU A 254 1.99 28.32 -7.15
C LEU A 254 1.39 29.68 -7.55
N LEU A 255 2.09 30.46 -8.38
CA LEU A 255 1.55 31.70 -8.93
C LEU A 255 0.55 31.41 -10.06
N GLU A 256 -0.68 31.95 -9.96
CA GLU A 256 -1.78 31.80 -10.93
C GLU A 256 -1.36 31.90 -12.41
N LYS A 257 -0.47 32.86 -12.73
CA LYS A 257 0.11 33.07 -14.08
C LYS A 257 0.82 31.85 -14.68
N TYR A 258 1.10 30.82 -13.89
CA TYR A 258 1.78 29.59 -14.28
C TYR A 258 0.91 28.32 -14.15
N TYR A 259 -0.37 28.44 -13.75
CA TYR A 259 -1.27 27.30 -13.56
C TYR A 259 -1.40 26.40 -14.80
N GLN A 260 -1.53 26.99 -16.00
CA GLN A 260 -1.56 26.22 -17.25
C GLN A 260 -0.21 25.53 -17.53
N ALA A 261 0.91 26.26 -17.42
CA ALA A 261 2.24 25.69 -17.66
C ALA A 261 2.50 24.51 -16.71
N TRP A 262 2.07 24.59 -15.45
CA TRP A 262 2.19 23.48 -14.49
C TRP A 262 1.33 22.27 -14.88
N ALA A 263 0.13 22.46 -15.44
CA ALA A 263 -0.64 21.37 -16.03
C ALA A 263 0.05 20.76 -17.27
N ASP A 264 0.70 21.58 -18.10
CA ASP A 264 1.47 21.11 -19.26
C ASP A 264 2.73 20.32 -18.85
N TYR A 265 3.31 20.61 -17.69
CA TYR A 265 4.47 19.88 -17.11
C TYR A 265 4.12 18.43 -16.74
N TYR A 266 2.92 18.18 -16.21
CA TYR A 266 2.43 16.80 -15.97
C TYR A 266 2.34 16.00 -17.29
N VAL A 267 1.85 16.61 -18.37
CA VAL A 267 1.83 15.96 -19.69
C VAL A 267 3.25 15.67 -20.20
N LYS A 268 4.19 16.61 -20.05
CA LYS A 268 5.62 16.39 -20.39
C LYS A 268 6.23 15.22 -19.64
N TYR A 269 5.92 15.06 -18.34
CA TYR A 269 6.35 13.93 -17.53
C TYR A 269 5.81 12.59 -18.06
N PHE A 270 4.49 12.51 -18.30
CA PHE A 270 3.89 11.29 -18.82
C PHE A 270 4.30 10.97 -20.26
N ASP A 271 4.59 11.97 -21.11
CA ASP A 271 5.18 11.74 -22.44
C ASP A 271 6.61 11.18 -22.31
N ALA A 272 7.42 11.72 -21.41
CA ALA A 272 8.80 11.28 -21.22
C ALA A 272 8.91 9.83 -20.73
N TYR A 273 8.11 9.44 -19.73
CA TYR A 273 8.07 8.05 -19.26
C TYR A 273 7.47 7.09 -20.31
N LYS A 274 6.48 7.53 -21.10
CA LYS A 274 5.86 6.75 -22.19
C LYS A 274 6.81 6.50 -23.36
N ASN A 275 7.71 7.44 -23.67
CA ASN A 275 8.80 7.22 -24.62
C ASN A 275 9.75 6.09 -24.17
N GLU A 276 9.91 5.93 -22.85
CA GLU A 276 10.64 4.82 -22.22
C GLU A 276 9.81 3.53 -22.05
N ASN A 277 8.62 3.47 -22.66
CA ASN A 277 7.65 2.39 -22.61
C ASN A 277 7.10 2.11 -21.19
N ILE A 278 7.03 3.14 -20.35
CA ILE A 278 6.41 3.10 -19.02
C ILE A 278 5.14 3.96 -19.05
N SER A 279 4.02 3.38 -18.60
CA SER A 279 2.73 4.06 -18.48
C SER A 279 2.32 4.18 -17.02
N PHE A 280 1.57 5.23 -16.69
CA PHE A 280 0.98 5.44 -15.37
C PHE A 280 -0.46 4.93 -15.35
N TRP A 281 -0.90 4.54 -14.15
CA TRP A 281 -2.30 4.22 -13.82
C TRP A 281 -3.04 5.45 -13.30
N GLY A 282 -2.36 6.31 -12.54
CA GLY A 282 -2.96 7.51 -11.94
C GLY A 282 -1.96 8.58 -11.53
N LEU A 283 -2.45 9.57 -10.79
CA LEU A 283 -1.66 10.65 -10.19
C LEU A 283 -2.38 11.28 -9.00
N SER A 284 -1.62 11.85 -8.07
CA SER A 284 -2.11 12.81 -7.09
C SER A 284 -1.86 14.23 -7.59
N ALA A 285 -2.79 15.16 -7.32
CA ALA A 285 -2.69 16.54 -7.83
C ALA A 285 -1.45 17.31 -7.32
N GLN A 286 -1.03 17.04 -6.08
CA GLN A 286 0.12 17.61 -5.38
C GLN A 286 0.40 16.75 -4.14
N ASN A 287 1.66 16.45 -3.79
CA ASN A 287 2.00 15.86 -2.49
C ASN A 287 1.86 16.90 -1.37
N GLU A 288 1.11 16.61 -0.32
CA GLU A 288 0.88 17.45 0.87
C GLU A 288 0.66 18.94 0.54
N PRO A 289 -0.44 19.30 -0.17
CA PRO A 289 -0.77 20.69 -0.51
C PRO A 289 -0.87 21.63 0.70
N THR A 290 -1.00 21.13 1.94
CA THR A 290 -1.01 21.98 3.15
C THR A 290 0.37 22.20 3.76
N GLN A 291 1.32 21.28 3.56
CA GLN A 291 2.67 21.30 4.15
C GLN A 291 3.47 22.56 3.81
N ALA A 292 3.24 23.15 2.64
CA ALA A 292 3.88 24.40 2.21
C ALA A 292 3.36 25.66 2.91
N TYR A 293 2.33 25.55 3.77
CA TYR A 293 1.86 26.64 4.60
C TYR A 293 2.37 26.59 6.04
N ASN A 294 3.02 25.49 6.44
CA ASN A 294 3.82 25.46 7.66
C ASN A 294 4.99 26.45 7.55
N ASN A 295 5.40 27.05 8.66
CA ASN A 295 6.37 28.14 8.69
C ASN A 295 7.45 27.96 9.77
N PRO A 296 8.70 27.64 9.40
CA PRO A 296 9.13 27.23 8.05
C PRO A 296 8.45 25.94 7.55
N SER A 297 8.36 25.79 6.22
CA SER A 297 8.16 24.49 5.58
C SER A 297 9.54 23.95 5.23
N TRP A 298 9.89 22.79 5.78
CA TRP A 298 11.27 22.29 5.84
C TRP A 298 11.66 21.41 4.64
N ILE A 299 10.67 20.88 3.93
CA ILE A 299 10.83 20.03 2.74
C ILE A 299 10.62 20.81 1.45
N PHE A 300 10.89 20.16 0.32
CA PHE A 300 10.38 20.61 -0.98
C PHE A 300 8.86 20.49 -0.98
N SER A 301 8.14 21.61 -1.05
CA SER A 301 6.68 21.65 -0.93
C SER A 301 6.07 22.72 -1.83
N MET A 302 4.79 22.60 -2.19
CA MET A 302 4.04 23.64 -2.90
C MET A 302 2.58 23.70 -2.46
N GLY A 303 2.18 24.87 -1.96
CA GLY A 303 0.89 25.05 -1.31
C GLY A 303 -0.26 25.31 -2.27
N TRP A 304 -1.41 24.75 -1.91
CA TRP A 304 -2.71 25.03 -2.49
C TRP A 304 -3.73 25.16 -1.36
N SER A 305 -4.71 26.06 -1.47
CA SER A 305 -5.97 25.86 -0.73
C SER A 305 -6.84 24.83 -1.48
N ALA A 306 -7.85 24.28 -0.81
CA ALA A 306 -8.81 23.37 -1.45
C ALA A 306 -9.49 24.03 -2.67
N GLU A 307 -9.82 25.33 -2.59
CA GLU A 307 -10.36 26.10 -3.72
C GLU A 307 -9.35 26.26 -4.86
N GLN A 308 -8.07 26.49 -4.55
CA GLN A 308 -7.03 26.59 -5.58
C GLN A 308 -6.78 25.23 -6.26
N GLN A 309 -6.76 24.13 -5.51
CA GLN A 309 -6.63 22.78 -6.07
C GLN A 309 -7.82 22.43 -6.96
N ARG A 310 -9.05 22.75 -6.52
CA ARG A 310 -10.29 22.64 -7.29
C ARG A 310 -10.23 23.40 -8.61
N ASP A 311 -10.00 24.71 -8.53
CA ASP A 311 -10.05 25.58 -9.72
C ASP A 311 -8.93 25.23 -10.71
N TRP A 312 -7.75 24.83 -10.21
CA TRP A 312 -6.68 24.31 -11.06
C TRP A 312 -7.02 22.96 -11.71
N ILE A 313 -7.68 22.03 -11.02
CA ILE A 313 -8.12 20.77 -11.63
C ILE A 313 -9.19 21.04 -12.70
N ALA A 314 -10.20 21.87 -12.40
CA ALA A 314 -11.30 22.19 -13.30
C ALA A 314 -10.87 22.94 -14.56
N GLU A 315 -10.05 23.98 -14.42
CA GLU A 315 -9.71 24.90 -15.52
C GLU A 315 -8.41 24.53 -16.25
N HIS A 316 -7.49 23.83 -15.57
CA HIS A 316 -6.15 23.54 -16.10
C HIS A 316 -5.82 22.05 -16.18
N LEU A 317 -5.64 21.34 -15.06
CA LEU A 317 -5.09 19.97 -15.07
C LEU A 317 -5.99 19.00 -15.83
N GLY A 318 -7.25 18.84 -15.44
CA GLY A 318 -8.20 17.92 -16.08
C GLY A 318 -8.35 18.15 -17.60
N PRO A 319 -8.63 19.40 -18.05
CA PRO A 319 -8.67 19.73 -19.47
C PRO A 319 -7.34 19.48 -20.20
N THR A 320 -6.19 19.60 -19.53
CA THR A 320 -4.86 19.41 -20.14
C THR A 320 -4.50 17.92 -20.25
N LEU A 321 -4.79 17.12 -19.23
CA LEU A 321 -4.66 15.66 -19.28
C LEU A 321 -5.53 15.07 -20.40
N GLN A 322 -6.81 15.48 -20.50
CA GLN A 322 -7.68 15.06 -21.61
C GLN A 322 -7.09 15.41 -22.99
N ARG A 323 -6.62 16.65 -23.19
CA ARG A 323 -6.00 17.08 -24.46
C ARG A 323 -4.68 16.34 -24.77
N GLY A 324 -3.92 15.95 -23.76
CA GLY A 324 -2.69 15.17 -23.89
C GLY A 324 -2.90 13.67 -24.17
N GLY A 325 -4.14 13.17 -24.09
CA GLY A 325 -4.42 11.73 -24.17
C GLY A 325 -4.11 10.98 -22.87
N TYR A 326 -4.25 11.66 -21.73
CA TYR A 326 -4.06 11.17 -20.37
C TYR A 326 -5.33 11.33 -19.51
N GLY A 327 -6.49 11.54 -20.16
CA GLY A 327 -7.79 11.67 -19.48
C GLY A 327 -8.33 10.37 -18.87
N ASP A 328 -7.67 9.24 -19.14
CA ASP A 328 -7.97 7.92 -18.57
C ASP A 328 -7.08 7.59 -17.33
N LEU A 329 -6.28 8.55 -16.83
CA LEU A 329 -5.52 8.41 -15.59
C LEU A 329 -6.41 8.66 -14.37
N GLU A 330 -6.29 7.79 -13.35
CA GLU A 330 -6.99 7.98 -12.09
C GLU A 330 -6.40 9.18 -11.31
N LEU A 331 -7.07 10.32 -11.33
CA LEU A 331 -6.67 11.53 -10.60
C LEU A 331 -7.18 11.49 -9.16
N MET A 332 -6.26 11.66 -8.21
CA MET A 332 -6.55 11.77 -6.79
C MET A 332 -6.45 13.22 -6.31
N THR A 333 -7.44 13.62 -5.50
CA THR A 333 -7.44 14.87 -4.73
C THR A 333 -6.83 14.67 -3.35
N LEU A 334 -6.61 15.78 -2.62
CA LEU A 334 -5.97 15.83 -1.30
C LEU A 334 -4.50 15.39 -1.32
N ASP A 335 -4.19 14.09 -1.12
CA ASP A 335 -2.83 13.55 -0.98
C ASP A 335 -2.08 14.22 0.20
N ASP A 336 -2.80 14.30 1.32
CA ASP A 336 -2.39 14.89 2.60
C ASP A 336 -3.13 14.14 3.73
N ASN A 337 -2.95 14.58 4.96
CA ASN A 337 -3.34 13.88 6.17
C ASN A 337 -4.86 13.83 6.40
N ARG A 338 -5.37 12.73 6.97
CA ARG A 338 -6.83 12.52 7.14
C ARG A 338 -7.55 13.57 8.00
N MET A 339 -6.82 14.41 8.74
CA MET A 339 -7.38 15.56 9.47
C MET A 339 -8.04 16.64 8.57
N TRP A 340 -7.77 16.63 7.26
CA TRP A 340 -8.37 17.57 6.29
C TRP A 340 -9.72 17.10 5.72
N LEU A 341 -10.16 15.90 6.09
CA LEU A 341 -11.48 15.37 5.77
C LEU A 341 -12.58 15.97 6.66
N PRO A 342 -13.86 15.90 6.25
CA PRO A 342 -14.29 15.81 4.86
C PRO A 342 -14.08 17.15 4.11
N GLY A 343 -13.88 18.27 4.83
CA GLY A 343 -14.03 19.63 4.31
C GLY A 343 -13.16 20.01 3.12
N TRP A 344 -11.95 19.45 3.00
CA TRP A 344 -11.14 19.64 1.78
C TRP A 344 -11.78 18.97 0.57
N VAL A 345 -12.21 17.72 0.75
CA VAL A 345 -12.84 16.90 -0.30
C VAL A 345 -14.19 17.49 -0.68
N GLU A 346 -15.00 17.95 0.29
CA GLU A 346 -16.22 18.74 0.03
C GLU A 346 -15.92 19.95 -0.87
N THR A 347 -14.98 20.81 -0.44
CA THR A 347 -14.63 22.04 -1.16
C THR A 347 -14.18 21.77 -2.61
N VAL A 348 -13.51 20.63 -2.85
CA VAL A 348 -13.05 20.23 -4.19
C VAL A 348 -14.15 19.54 -5.02
N LEU A 349 -14.93 18.64 -4.43
CA LEU A 349 -15.86 17.74 -5.16
C LEU A 349 -17.31 18.22 -5.24
N GLU A 350 -17.72 19.25 -4.47
CA GLU A 350 -18.99 19.96 -4.75
C GLU A 350 -18.99 20.65 -6.14
N ASN A 351 -17.82 20.88 -6.72
CA ASN A 351 -17.69 21.42 -8.08
C ASN A 351 -17.80 20.28 -9.13
N GLU A 352 -18.95 20.20 -9.81
CA GLU A 352 -19.26 19.17 -10.81
C GLU A 352 -18.15 18.95 -11.85
N THR A 353 -17.52 20.02 -12.34
CA THR A 353 -16.41 19.94 -13.31
C THR A 353 -15.21 19.22 -12.70
N THR A 354 -14.80 19.61 -11.49
CA THR A 354 -13.68 18.98 -10.77
C THR A 354 -13.98 17.52 -10.44
N ASN A 355 -15.19 17.25 -9.95
CA ASN A 355 -15.69 15.93 -9.60
C ASN A 355 -15.71 14.98 -10.82
N SER A 356 -15.94 15.52 -12.03
CA SER A 356 -15.84 14.77 -13.29
C SER A 356 -14.41 14.39 -13.73
N TYR A 357 -13.38 15.00 -13.13
CA TYR A 357 -11.97 14.66 -13.36
C TYR A 357 -11.35 13.81 -12.24
N VAL A 358 -11.86 13.88 -11.00
CA VAL A 358 -11.29 13.19 -9.84
C VAL A 358 -11.94 11.82 -9.64
N SER A 359 -11.12 10.77 -9.65
CA SER A 359 -11.54 9.38 -9.41
C SER A 359 -11.47 8.98 -7.94
N GLY A 360 -10.60 9.62 -7.15
CA GLY A 360 -10.32 9.20 -5.78
C GLY A 360 -9.68 10.25 -4.88
N ILE A 361 -9.40 9.85 -3.65
CA ILE A 361 -8.89 10.68 -2.57
C ILE A 361 -7.61 10.03 -2.03
N GLY A 362 -6.48 10.74 -2.12
CA GLY A 362 -5.22 10.34 -1.52
C GLY A 362 -5.16 10.78 -0.05
N LEU A 363 -4.71 9.89 0.83
CA LEU A 363 -4.57 10.13 2.27
C LEU A 363 -3.17 9.77 2.78
N HIS A 364 -2.63 10.62 3.66
CA HIS A 364 -1.42 10.38 4.43
C HIS A 364 -1.77 10.06 5.89
N TRP A 365 -0.93 9.26 6.56
CA TRP A 365 -1.23 8.69 7.87
C TRP A 365 -0.76 9.49 9.09
N TYR A 366 -0.02 10.59 8.92
CA TYR A 366 0.76 11.20 10.01
C TYR A 366 -0.07 11.91 11.09
N THR A 367 -1.39 11.94 10.94
CA THR A 367 -2.33 12.43 11.96
C THR A 367 -3.25 11.35 12.51
N ASP A 368 -3.06 10.07 12.15
CA ASP A 368 -3.95 8.95 12.51
C ASP A 368 -4.16 8.85 14.03
N GLU A 369 -3.10 8.94 14.84
CA GLU A 369 -3.18 8.90 16.32
C GLU A 369 -4.05 10.00 16.95
N SER A 370 -4.29 11.10 16.22
CA SER A 370 -4.97 12.31 16.71
C SER A 370 -6.28 12.63 15.98
N THR A 371 -6.62 11.85 14.95
CA THR A 371 -7.80 12.05 14.10
C THR A 371 -8.61 10.77 14.06
N ASP A 372 -9.86 10.79 14.52
CA ASP A 372 -10.75 9.63 14.52
C ASP A 372 -11.03 9.15 13.07
N PRO A 373 -10.83 7.86 12.74
CA PRO A 373 -11.04 7.34 11.38
C PRO A 373 -12.51 7.38 10.91
N ILE A 374 -13.49 7.63 11.80
CA ILE A 374 -14.90 7.89 11.43
C ILE A 374 -15.06 9.01 10.39
N ILE A 375 -14.07 9.90 10.28
CA ILE A 375 -14.06 11.00 9.30
C ILE A 375 -13.87 10.50 7.85
N ILE A 376 -13.30 9.31 7.69
CA ILE A 376 -13.18 8.62 6.40
C ILE A 376 -14.55 8.06 5.99
N ASP A 377 -15.30 7.46 6.93
CA ASP A 377 -16.68 7.00 6.69
C ASP A 377 -17.58 8.17 6.26
N GLN A 378 -17.52 9.30 6.97
CA GLN A 378 -18.26 10.52 6.63
C GLN A 378 -17.90 11.03 5.23
N THR A 379 -16.64 10.93 4.82
CA THR A 379 -16.20 11.31 3.47
C THR A 379 -16.74 10.34 2.41
N HIS A 380 -16.77 9.04 2.70
CA HIS A 380 -17.37 8.04 1.82
C HIS A 380 -18.90 8.21 1.70
N GLU A 381 -19.60 8.54 2.79
CA GLU A 381 -21.06 8.82 2.74
C GLU A 381 -21.41 10.02 1.83
N LEU A 382 -20.51 11.02 1.76
CA LEU A 382 -20.65 12.19 0.89
C LEU A 382 -20.27 11.90 -0.58
N PHE A 383 -19.21 11.12 -0.80
CA PHE A 383 -18.63 10.86 -2.13
C PHE A 383 -18.42 9.35 -2.41
N PRO A 384 -19.50 8.53 -2.40
CA PRO A 384 -19.40 7.08 -2.43
C PRO A 384 -18.96 6.48 -3.77
N ASP A 385 -18.86 7.30 -4.84
CA ASP A 385 -18.29 6.90 -6.13
C ASP A 385 -16.76 7.02 -6.18
N LYS A 386 -16.13 7.65 -5.18
CA LYS A 386 -14.68 7.86 -5.12
C LYS A 386 -13.99 6.78 -4.33
N PHE A 387 -12.87 6.28 -4.86
CA PHE A 387 -12.00 5.40 -4.09
C PHE A 387 -11.16 6.21 -3.10
N ILE A 388 -10.83 5.61 -1.96
CA ILE A 388 -9.95 6.18 -0.93
C ILE A 388 -8.67 5.36 -0.90
N PHE A 389 -7.51 6.02 -1.04
CA PHE A 389 -6.20 5.39 -1.09
C PHE A 389 -5.32 6.04 -0.03
N TYR A 390 -4.84 5.27 0.96
CA TYR A 390 -3.70 5.68 1.78
C TYR A 390 -2.44 5.66 0.89
N THR A 391 -2.05 6.82 0.36
CA THR A 391 -1.03 6.97 -0.67
C THR A 391 0.39 7.08 -0.10
N GLU A 392 0.52 7.44 1.18
CA GLU A 392 1.80 7.50 1.90
C GLU A 392 1.63 7.15 3.39
N ALA A 393 2.53 6.31 3.90
CA ALA A 393 2.66 5.97 5.30
C ALA A 393 4.13 5.69 5.64
N CYS A 394 4.70 6.42 6.62
CA CYS A 394 6.09 6.24 7.06
C CYS A 394 6.21 6.36 8.58
N GLU A 395 6.95 5.46 9.22
CA GLU A 395 7.30 5.66 10.63
C GLU A 395 8.39 6.73 10.76
N LEU A 396 8.13 7.76 11.55
CA LEU A 396 9.01 8.94 11.72
C LEU A 396 10.10 8.72 12.78
N VAL A 397 10.22 7.51 13.31
CA VAL A 397 11.38 7.02 14.08
C VAL A 397 12.60 6.93 13.17
N GLN A 398 13.76 7.38 13.66
CA GLN A 398 15.01 7.27 12.91
C GLN A 398 15.57 5.84 12.88
N VAL A 399 16.20 5.45 11.78
CA VAL A 399 16.96 4.19 11.73
C VAL A 399 18.23 4.34 12.56
N THR A 400 18.38 3.42 13.52
CA THR A 400 19.53 3.29 14.40
C THR A 400 19.75 1.79 14.63
N ARG A 401 20.87 1.41 15.24
CA ARG A 401 21.11 0.02 15.64
C ARG A 401 19.96 -0.54 16.50
N ASP A 402 19.37 0.30 17.35
CA ASP A 402 18.46 -0.12 18.41
C ASP A 402 16.99 -0.11 17.94
N THR A 403 16.70 0.53 16.80
CA THR A 403 15.39 0.54 16.12
C THR A 403 15.31 -0.48 14.96
N LEU A 404 16.36 -1.29 14.76
CA LEU A 404 16.33 -2.45 13.86
C LEU A 404 15.57 -3.60 14.51
N GLY A 405 14.53 -4.09 13.82
CA GLY A 405 13.70 -5.19 14.27
C GLY A 405 12.63 -4.79 15.29
N ASP A 406 12.43 -3.50 15.57
CA ASP A 406 11.43 -3.03 16.53
C ASP A 406 10.02 -3.46 16.13
N TRP A 407 9.39 -4.21 17.03
CA TRP A 407 8.07 -4.77 16.85
C TRP A 407 6.95 -3.75 17.04
N ALA A 408 7.16 -2.70 17.84
CA ALA A 408 6.16 -1.65 18.08
C ALA A 408 5.87 -0.84 16.80
N VAL A 409 6.90 -0.60 15.98
CA VAL A 409 6.73 -0.02 14.63
C VAL A 409 5.87 -0.92 13.74
N GLY A 410 6.04 -2.25 13.85
CA GLY A 410 5.16 -3.21 13.17
C GLY A 410 3.71 -3.12 13.63
N GLU A 411 3.48 -3.04 14.95
CA GLU A 411 2.15 -2.89 15.56
C GLU A 411 1.47 -1.57 15.14
N HIS A 412 2.22 -0.49 14.94
CA HIS A 412 1.71 0.78 14.41
C HIS A 412 1.26 0.67 12.95
N TYR A 413 2.07 0.03 12.09
CA TYR A 413 1.66 -0.33 10.71
C TYR A 413 0.38 -1.18 10.71
N GLY A 414 0.30 -2.19 11.59
CA GLY A 414 -0.91 -2.99 11.78
C GLY A 414 -2.13 -2.14 12.13
N ASN A 415 -2.03 -1.29 13.17
CA ASN A 415 -3.10 -0.42 13.62
C ASN A 415 -3.66 0.50 12.52
N SER A 416 -2.81 1.22 11.77
CA SER A 416 -3.31 2.08 10.68
C SER A 416 -3.99 1.27 9.57
N MET A 417 -3.45 0.09 9.21
CA MET A 417 -4.10 -0.79 8.23
C MET A 417 -5.46 -1.32 8.72
N PHE A 418 -5.60 -1.69 10.00
CA PHE A 418 -6.91 -2.09 10.57
C PHE A 418 -7.92 -0.94 10.59
N GLN A 419 -7.50 0.29 10.86
CA GLN A 419 -8.37 1.45 10.75
C GLN A 419 -8.78 1.69 9.30
N ALA A 420 -7.81 1.81 8.39
CA ALA A 420 -8.03 2.04 6.96
C ALA A 420 -9.04 1.04 6.36
N PHE A 421 -8.81 -0.27 6.50
CA PHE A 421 -9.68 -1.26 5.85
C PHE A 421 -11.04 -1.46 6.51
N ASN A 422 -11.23 -1.09 7.78
CA ASN A 422 -12.56 -1.04 8.39
C ASN A 422 -13.35 0.22 7.99
N HIS A 423 -12.66 1.30 7.61
CA HIS A 423 -13.22 2.61 7.25
C HIS A 423 -13.03 2.94 5.75
N TRP A 424 -13.65 2.12 4.89
CA TRP A 424 -13.78 2.28 3.42
C TRP A 424 -12.52 2.44 2.55
N VAL A 425 -11.30 2.41 3.10
CA VAL A 425 -10.07 2.53 2.28
C VAL A 425 -9.91 1.33 1.33
N ASN A 426 -9.64 1.61 0.06
CA ASN A 426 -9.52 0.64 -1.03
C ASN A 426 -8.08 0.15 -1.25
N ALA A 427 -7.08 1.00 -0.98
CA ALA A 427 -5.66 0.70 -1.20
C ALA A 427 -4.78 1.38 -0.16
N TRP A 428 -3.60 0.82 0.07
CA TRP A 428 -2.65 1.29 1.07
C TRP A 428 -1.22 1.13 0.54
N ALA A 429 -0.39 2.17 0.66
CA ALA A 429 0.99 2.19 0.20
C ALA A 429 1.94 2.69 1.29
N ASP A 430 3.02 1.93 1.50
CA ASP A 430 4.18 2.35 2.29
C ASP A 430 4.83 3.60 1.66
N TRP A 431 5.63 4.33 2.43
CA TRP A 431 6.51 5.35 1.87
C TRP A 431 7.75 4.66 1.27
N ASN A 432 8.96 4.96 1.70
CA ASN A 432 10.17 4.35 1.13
C ASN A 432 10.15 2.81 1.25
N MET A 433 10.14 2.08 0.13
CA MET A 433 10.26 0.61 0.18
C MET A 433 11.64 0.15 0.66
N ALA A 434 12.69 0.96 0.49
CA ALA A 434 14.06 0.61 0.91
C ALA A 434 14.89 1.86 1.22
N ILE A 435 15.74 1.76 2.24
CA ILE A 435 16.67 2.82 2.70
C ILE A 435 17.93 2.16 3.28
N ASN A 436 19.00 2.92 3.51
CA ASN A 436 20.20 2.41 4.16
C ASN A 436 20.09 2.35 5.70
N GLU A 437 21.11 1.80 6.36
CA GLU A 437 21.25 1.75 7.82
C GLU A 437 21.31 3.13 8.52
N ASP A 438 21.36 4.24 7.77
CA ASP A 438 21.30 5.63 8.28
C ASP A 438 19.93 6.32 8.04
N GLY A 439 18.92 5.59 7.55
CA GLY A 439 17.57 6.14 7.32
C GLY A 439 17.38 6.87 5.98
N GLY A 440 18.25 6.62 5.00
CA GLY A 440 18.39 7.47 3.83
C GLY A 440 18.98 6.81 2.57
N PRO A 441 19.60 7.61 1.67
CA PRO A 441 19.82 9.05 1.80
C PRO A 441 18.50 9.82 1.93
N SER A 442 18.44 10.83 2.79
CA SER A 442 17.26 11.68 2.98
C SER A 442 17.65 12.92 3.78
N THR A 443 16.73 13.86 3.93
CA THR A 443 16.96 15.04 4.79
C THR A 443 16.81 14.72 6.29
N TYR A 444 16.25 13.56 6.66
CA TYR A 444 15.77 13.30 8.05
C TYR A 444 16.10 11.94 8.69
N GLY A 445 16.30 10.87 7.92
CA GLY A 445 16.72 9.56 8.47
C GLY A 445 15.61 8.61 8.96
N TYR A 446 14.38 8.68 8.42
CA TYR A 446 13.23 7.86 8.86
C TYR A 446 13.34 6.36 8.53
N ASN A 447 12.43 5.53 9.09
CA ASN A 447 12.41 4.07 8.97
C ASN A 447 11.60 3.57 7.75
N ALA A 448 11.70 2.27 7.45
CA ALA A 448 11.02 1.60 6.35
C ALA A 448 10.80 0.11 6.63
N ALA A 449 10.02 -0.57 5.78
CA ALA A 449 9.85 -2.02 5.85
C ALA A 449 11.11 -2.84 5.48
N ILE A 450 12.05 -2.28 4.68
CA ILE A 450 13.36 -2.89 4.40
C ILE A 450 14.51 -1.89 4.59
N ILE A 451 15.54 -2.33 5.31
CA ILE A 451 16.83 -1.62 5.49
C ILE A 451 17.92 -2.34 4.68
N VAL A 452 18.78 -1.60 3.99
CA VAL A 452 19.83 -2.13 3.09
C VAL A 452 21.22 -1.88 3.68
N ASN A 453 22.00 -2.94 3.82
CA ASN A 453 23.43 -2.90 4.11
C ASN A 453 24.23 -3.23 2.85
N ALA A 454 24.47 -2.21 2.03
CA ALA A 454 25.27 -2.32 0.81
C ALA A 454 26.72 -2.78 1.05
N THR A 455 27.26 -2.67 2.28
CA THR A 455 28.62 -3.13 2.59
C THR A 455 28.69 -4.63 2.87
N GLY A 456 27.59 -5.24 3.31
CA GLY A 456 27.44 -6.68 3.46
C GLY A 456 26.92 -7.41 2.21
N ASP A 457 26.36 -6.68 1.24
CA ASP A 457 25.44 -7.21 0.20
C ASP A 457 24.19 -7.86 0.82
N GLU A 458 23.71 -7.28 1.93
CA GLU A 458 22.59 -7.75 2.74
C GLU A 458 21.45 -6.72 2.75
N PHE A 459 20.22 -7.19 3.01
CA PHE A 459 19.11 -6.35 3.45
C PHE A 459 18.34 -7.02 4.58
N TYR A 460 17.67 -6.21 5.40
CA TYR A 460 16.95 -6.60 6.60
C TYR A 460 15.46 -6.32 6.40
N LYS A 461 14.62 -7.35 6.54
CA LYS A 461 13.16 -7.20 6.56
C LYS A 461 12.72 -6.87 7.98
N GLN A 462 12.21 -5.66 8.17
CA GLN A 462 11.74 -5.13 9.45
C GLN A 462 10.33 -5.66 9.76
N PRO A 463 9.84 -5.63 11.03
CA PRO A 463 8.48 -6.08 11.35
C PRO A 463 7.37 -5.47 10.47
N PRO A 464 7.36 -4.17 10.10
CA PRO A 464 6.39 -3.59 9.16
C PRO A 464 6.21 -4.36 7.86
N TYR A 465 7.27 -4.94 7.27
CA TYR A 465 7.15 -5.80 6.09
C TYR A 465 6.17 -6.95 6.34
N TYR A 466 6.25 -7.59 7.51
CA TYR A 466 5.45 -8.77 7.85
C TYR A 466 4.01 -8.39 8.19
N PHE A 467 3.78 -7.25 8.85
CA PHE A 467 2.44 -6.70 9.06
C PHE A 467 1.77 -6.34 7.73
N GLN A 468 2.46 -5.63 6.83
CA GLN A 468 1.94 -5.34 5.49
C GLN A 468 1.69 -6.61 4.66
N THR A 469 2.54 -7.64 4.79
CA THR A 469 2.40 -8.91 4.07
C THR A 469 1.18 -9.73 4.53
N HIS A 470 0.77 -9.64 5.80
CA HIS A 470 -0.46 -10.28 6.32
C HIS A 470 -1.75 -9.78 5.65
N PHE A 471 -1.74 -8.60 5.04
CA PHE A 471 -2.81 -8.14 4.16
C PHE A 471 -2.45 -8.41 2.68
N SER A 472 -1.33 -7.88 2.22
CA SER A 472 -1.01 -7.76 0.79
C SER A 472 -0.79 -9.07 0.03
N ALA A 473 -0.28 -10.11 0.70
CA ALA A 473 -0.10 -11.42 0.06
C ALA A 473 -1.38 -12.28 0.02
N PHE A 474 -2.39 -11.95 0.84
CA PHE A 474 -3.59 -12.76 1.03
C PHE A 474 -4.89 -12.09 0.57
N VAL A 475 -4.90 -10.75 0.43
CA VAL A 475 -6.06 -9.95 -0.01
C VAL A 475 -5.78 -9.41 -1.43
N PRO A 476 -5.92 -10.22 -2.48
CA PRO A 476 -5.62 -9.80 -3.85
C PRO A 476 -6.60 -8.71 -4.35
N PRO A 477 -6.21 -7.91 -5.36
CA PRO A 477 -7.09 -6.95 -6.02
C PRO A 477 -8.44 -7.56 -6.43
N GLY A 478 -9.53 -6.85 -6.14
CA GLY A 478 -10.89 -7.34 -6.37
C GLY A 478 -11.51 -8.09 -5.17
N SER A 479 -10.73 -8.34 -4.11
CA SER A 479 -11.29 -8.80 -2.83
C SER A 479 -12.22 -7.73 -2.24
N LYS A 480 -13.23 -8.12 -1.48
CA LYS A 480 -14.17 -7.18 -0.83
C LYS A 480 -14.12 -7.33 0.67
N ARG A 481 -14.06 -6.22 1.42
CA ARG A 481 -14.22 -6.26 2.88
C ARG A 481 -15.63 -6.74 3.20
N ILE A 482 -15.77 -7.65 4.16
CA ILE A 482 -17.05 -8.23 4.59
C ILE A 482 -17.35 -7.89 6.05
N GLU A 483 -18.60 -8.03 6.46
CA GLU A 483 -19.01 -7.81 7.85
C GLU A 483 -18.38 -8.85 8.78
N MET A 484 -17.77 -8.33 9.85
CA MET A 484 -17.16 -9.09 10.94
C MET A 484 -17.58 -8.42 12.24
N THR A 485 -18.27 -9.14 13.12
CA THR A 485 -18.84 -8.60 14.37
C THR A 485 -18.44 -9.43 15.58
N VAL A 486 -18.51 -8.82 16.77
CA VAL A 486 -18.14 -9.41 18.06
C VAL A 486 -19.41 -9.65 18.87
N GLU A 487 -19.58 -10.83 19.48
CA GLU A 487 -20.86 -11.20 20.10
C GLU A 487 -21.23 -10.37 21.34
N ASP A 488 -20.25 -10.09 22.22
CA ASP A 488 -20.48 -9.51 23.56
C ASP A 488 -19.76 -8.16 23.81
N GLY A 489 -19.49 -7.36 22.77
CA GLY A 489 -19.02 -5.97 22.91
C GLY A 489 -17.77 -5.64 22.09
N GLU A 490 -16.81 -4.94 22.69
CA GLU A 490 -15.54 -4.58 22.02
C GLU A 490 -14.56 -5.77 22.08
N SER A 491 -13.94 -6.09 20.93
CA SER A 491 -12.91 -7.13 20.87
C SER A 491 -11.58 -6.59 21.42
N PRO A 492 -10.84 -7.37 22.24
CA PRO A 492 -9.46 -7.02 22.62
C PRO A 492 -8.47 -7.12 21.45
N PHE A 493 -8.89 -7.72 20.34
CA PHE A 493 -8.09 -7.89 19.11
C PHE A 493 -8.62 -6.99 17.98
N MET A 494 -7.71 -6.30 17.30
CA MET A 494 -8.04 -5.66 16.03
C MET A 494 -8.30 -6.73 14.98
N ASN A 495 -9.34 -6.56 14.17
CA ASN A 495 -9.79 -7.56 13.21
C ASN A 495 -10.44 -6.93 11.98
N VAL A 496 -10.31 -7.61 10.83
CA VAL A 496 -11.03 -7.31 9.58
C VAL A 496 -11.05 -8.56 8.70
N ALA A 497 -12.12 -8.74 7.92
CA ALA A 497 -12.25 -9.87 7.01
C ALA A 497 -12.58 -9.45 5.58
N PHE A 498 -12.17 -10.28 4.64
CA PHE A 498 -12.32 -10.08 3.20
C PHE A 498 -12.80 -11.36 2.51
N LEU A 499 -13.53 -11.21 1.41
CA LEU A 499 -13.87 -12.27 0.45
C LEU A 499 -13.10 -12.03 -0.84
N THR A 500 -12.23 -12.97 -1.24
CA THR A 500 -11.40 -12.85 -2.47
C THR A 500 -12.21 -13.17 -3.73
N PRO A 501 -11.74 -12.79 -4.94
CA PRO A 501 -12.38 -13.16 -6.21
C PRO A 501 -12.54 -14.68 -6.40
N GLU A 502 -11.68 -15.48 -5.78
CA GLU A 502 -11.70 -16.95 -5.77
C GLU A 502 -12.75 -17.54 -4.80
N SER A 503 -13.54 -16.69 -4.13
CA SER A 503 -14.48 -17.04 -3.06
C SER A 503 -13.83 -17.60 -1.79
N THR A 504 -12.57 -17.24 -1.50
CA THR A 504 -11.92 -17.55 -0.22
C THR A 504 -12.20 -16.45 0.79
N ILE A 505 -12.47 -16.80 2.05
CA ILE A 505 -12.54 -15.83 3.15
C ILE A 505 -11.14 -15.72 3.78
N VAL A 506 -10.65 -14.49 3.93
CA VAL A 506 -9.41 -14.14 4.61
C VAL A 506 -9.76 -13.25 5.79
N SER A 507 -9.33 -13.65 6.99
CA SER A 507 -9.50 -12.87 8.22
C SER A 507 -8.13 -12.51 8.77
N VAL A 508 -7.88 -11.22 8.97
CA VAL A 508 -6.65 -10.71 9.58
C VAL A 508 -7.00 -10.29 11.00
N ILE A 509 -6.20 -10.74 11.97
CA ILE A 509 -6.42 -10.49 13.40
C ILE A 509 -5.07 -10.11 14.03
N MET A 510 -5.04 -9.05 14.84
CA MET A 510 -3.88 -8.64 15.62
C MET A 510 -4.23 -8.53 17.10
N ASN A 511 -3.41 -9.17 17.92
CA ASN A 511 -3.34 -8.94 19.36
C ASN A 511 -2.13 -8.03 19.64
N PRO A 512 -2.33 -6.75 19.98
CA PRO A 512 -1.27 -5.83 20.39
C PRO A 512 -0.81 -6.06 21.84
#